data_AF-A0AAV7K4D5-F1
#
_entry.id   AF-A0AAV7K4D5-F1
#
_cell.length_a   1.000
_cell.length_b   1.000
_cell.length_c   1.000
_cell.angle_alpha   90.00
_cell.angle_beta   90.00
_cell.angle_gamma   90.00
#
_symmetry.space_group_name_H-M   'P 1'
#
loop_
_entity.id
_entity.type
_entity.pdbx_description
1 polymer ?
#
loop_
_entity_poly.entity_id
_entity_poly.type
_entity_poly.pdbx_seq_one_letter_code
_entity_poly.pdbx_strand_id
1 'polypeptide(L)'
;MVLVGVSADSRTKLIFVPQGVKIYSQTYRELILEPEIKSAGSSLFKNTPWIFQQDSAPAHASKATQSWLLGENIDFLSKEEWSPSSPDLNPLDYSIWGTLQSRVCATQHGNLESLRKALITEWEKILQEELPKSVQQFQGRLKAVVKVKGGYIE
;
A
#
# COMPACT_ATOMS: atom_id res chain seq x y z
N MET A 1 6.37 8.60 9.23
CA MET A 1 5.56 8.05 8.13
C MET A 1 5.92 6.58 7.95
N VAL A 2 4.94 5.76 7.62
CA VAL A 2 5.11 4.32 7.41
C VAL A 2 4.55 3.97 6.04
N LEU A 3 5.24 3.10 5.31
CA LEU A 3 4.80 2.58 4.00
C LEU A 3 4.76 1.06 4.04
N VAL A 4 3.82 0.49 3.29
CA VAL A 4 3.61 -0.96 3.14
C VAL A 4 3.00 -1.27 1.77
N GLY A 5 3.16 -2.51 1.33
CA GLY A 5 2.37 -3.13 0.28
C GLY A 5 1.66 -4.38 0.80
N VAL A 6 0.50 -4.69 0.22
CA VAL A 6 -0.32 -5.86 0.57
C VAL A 6 -0.82 -6.57 -0.67
N SER A 7 -1.00 -7.87 -0.55
CA SER A 7 -1.77 -8.71 -1.46
C SER A 7 -2.70 -9.62 -0.67
N ALA A 8 -3.50 -10.42 -1.36
CA ALA A 8 -4.42 -11.36 -0.69
C ALA A 8 -3.68 -12.40 0.16
N ASP A 9 -2.43 -12.72 -0.17
CA ASP A 9 -1.65 -13.81 0.40
C ASP A 9 -0.32 -13.37 1.03
N SER A 10 0.04 -12.09 0.90
CA SER A 10 1.35 -11.60 1.31
C SER A 10 1.33 -10.10 1.66
N ARG A 11 2.43 -9.62 2.26
CA ARG A 11 2.65 -8.22 2.58
C ARG A 11 4.14 -7.91 2.59
N THR A 12 4.48 -6.63 2.39
CA THR A 12 5.84 -6.15 2.65
C THR A 12 6.07 -5.97 4.15
N LYS A 13 7.33 -5.78 4.55
CA LYS A 13 7.63 -5.25 5.88
C LYS A 13 7.13 -3.80 6.02
N LEU A 14 6.96 -3.33 7.25
CA LEU A 14 6.75 -1.90 7.51
C LEU A 14 8.03 -1.12 7.20
N ILE A 15 7.91 -0.11 6.35
CA ILE A 15 9.02 0.77 6.02
C ILE A 15 8.84 2.07 6.79
N PHE A 16 9.72 2.30 7.77
CA PHE A 16 9.71 3.51 8.57
C PHE A 16 10.56 4.58 7.92
N VAL A 17 9.92 5.64 7.43
CA VAL A 17 10.65 6.77 6.85
C VAL A 17 11.28 7.59 7.98
N PRO A 18 12.58 7.91 7.90
CA PRO A 18 13.25 8.70 8.92
C PRO A 18 12.56 10.06 9.14
N GLN A 19 12.63 10.56 10.37
CA GLN A 19 12.01 11.83 10.72
C GLN A 19 12.59 12.97 9.88
N GLY A 20 11.71 13.83 9.35
CA GLY A 20 12.09 14.96 8.49
C GLY A 20 12.31 14.62 7.01
N VAL A 21 12.36 13.33 6.64
CA VAL A 21 12.47 12.91 5.25
C VAL A 21 11.12 13.04 4.55
N LYS A 22 11.12 13.78 3.44
CA LYS A 22 9.97 13.88 2.52
C LYS A 22 10.10 12.82 1.44
N ILE A 23 8.98 12.23 1.04
CA ILE A 23 8.95 11.25 -0.05
C ILE A 23 8.73 11.99 -1.37
N TYR A 24 9.83 12.17 -2.10
CA TYR A 24 9.82 12.58 -3.50
C TYR A 24 9.96 11.35 -4.39
N SER A 25 9.79 11.50 -5.71
CA SER A 25 9.90 10.40 -6.68
C SER A 25 11.19 9.57 -6.54
N GLN A 26 12.33 10.24 -6.35
CA GLN A 26 13.60 9.53 -6.17
C GLN A 26 13.61 8.71 -4.88
N THR A 27 13.33 9.34 -3.74
CA THR A 27 13.30 8.68 -2.44
C THR A 27 12.26 7.56 -2.37
N TYR A 28 11.13 7.72 -3.07
CA TYR A 28 10.13 6.66 -3.20
C TYR A 28 10.68 5.44 -3.94
N ARG A 29 11.38 5.64 -5.06
CA ARG A 29 12.01 4.55 -5.81
C ARG A 29 13.05 3.82 -4.98
N GLU A 30 13.96 4.57 -4.35
CA GLU A 30 15.09 4.01 -3.59
C GLU A 30 14.65 3.30 -2.29
N LEU A 31 13.71 3.89 -1.54
CA LEU A 31 13.30 3.33 -0.25
C LEU A 31 12.25 2.23 -0.37
N ILE A 32 11.46 2.24 -1.45
CA ILE A 32 10.26 1.40 -1.57
C ILE A 32 10.31 0.52 -2.81
N LEU A 33 10.31 1.13 -4.00
CA LEU A 33 10.07 0.37 -5.22
C LEU A 33 11.21 -0.61 -5.52
N GLU A 34 12.46 -0.17 -5.40
CA GLU A 34 13.61 -1.04 -5.64
C GLU A 34 13.72 -2.21 -4.64
N PRO A 35 13.71 -1.98 -3.32
CA PRO A 35 13.86 -3.07 -2.36
C PRO A 35 12.62 -3.95 -2.23
N GLU A 36 11.40 -3.40 -2.27
CA GLU A 36 10.20 -4.16 -1.90
C GLU A 36 9.35 -4.60 -3.10
N ILE A 37 9.37 -3.83 -4.20
CA ILE A 37 8.54 -4.13 -5.37
C ILE A 37 9.35 -4.89 -6.41
N LYS A 38 10.51 -4.37 -6.82
CA LYS A 38 11.41 -5.03 -7.77
C LYS A 38 12.09 -6.25 -7.17
N SER A 39 12.80 -6.09 -6.05
CA SER A 39 13.61 -7.19 -5.51
C SER A 39 12.77 -8.28 -4.82
N ALA A 40 11.69 -7.90 -4.12
CA ALA A 40 10.89 -8.86 -3.37
C ALA A 40 9.63 -9.31 -4.12
N GLY A 41 9.12 -8.55 -5.09
CA GLY A 41 7.85 -8.84 -5.77
C GLY A 41 7.75 -10.27 -6.32
N SER A 42 8.70 -10.69 -7.16
CA SER A 42 8.66 -12.04 -7.76
C SER A 42 8.67 -13.16 -6.71
N SER A 43 9.40 -12.96 -5.61
CA SER A 43 9.43 -13.91 -4.50
C SER A 43 8.13 -13.89 -3.70
N LEU A 44 7.58 -12.71 -3.42
CA LEU A 44 6.31 -12.53 -2.69
C LEU A 44 5.15 -13.19 -3.44
N PHE A 45 5.16 -13.12 -4.77
CA PHE A 45 4.10 -13.65 -5.63
C PHE A 45 4.40 -15.02 -6.24
N LYS A 46 5.46 -15.70 -5.79
CA LYS A 46 5.84 -17.06 -6.26
C LYS A 46 5.90 -17.18 -7.79
N ASN A 47 6.39 -16.13 -8.46
CA ASN A 47 6.42 -16.00 -9.92
C ASN A 47 5.04 -16.03 -10.63
N THR A 48 3.95 -15.76 -9.91
CA THR A 48 2.61 -15.54 -10.47
C THR A 48 2.53 -14.12 -11.03
N PRO A 49 1.84 -13.86 -12.16
CA PRO A 49 1.60 -12.50 -12.62
C PRO A 49 0.86 -11.65 -11.58
N TRP A 50 1.26 -10.40 -11.44
CA TRP A 50 0.70 -9.44 -10.49
C TRP A 50 0.71 -8.04 -11.09
N ILE A 51 -0.17 -7.17 -10.61
CA ILE A 51 -0.25 -5.77 -11.02
C ILE A 51 -0.01 -4.90 -9.79
N PHE A 52 0.94 -3.98 -9.89
CA PHE A 52 1.21 -3.01 -8.83
C PHE A 52 0.14 -1.90 -8.83
N GLN A 53 -0.43 -1.63 -7.66
CA GLN A 53 -1.37 -0.53 -7.44
C GLN A 53 -0.76 0.46 -6.45
N GLN A 54 -0.89 1.76 -6.76
CA GLN A 54 -0.53 2.88 -5.89
C GLN A 54 -1.49 4.04 -6.12
N ASP A 55 -1.60 4.95 -5.16
CA ASP A 55 -2.41 6.17 -5.33
C ASP A 55 -1.71 7.20 -6.26
N SER A 56 -2.41 8.30 -6.56
CA SER A 56 -1.88 9.39 -7.39
C SER A 56 -1.04 10.41 -6.62
N ALA A 57 -0.45 10.07 -5.47
CA ALA A 57 0.42 11.02 -4.77
C ALA A 57 1.54 11.53 -5.70
N PRO A 58 2.01 12.80 -5.57
CA PRO A 58 2.92 13.39 -6.56
C PRO A 58 4.20 12.57 -6.82
N ALA A 59 4.73 11.88 -5.81
CA ALA A 59 5.89 11.00 -5.98
C ALA A 59 5.56 9.78 -6.86
N HIS A 60 4.38 9.19 -6.71
CA HIS A 60 3.91 7.99 -7.41
C HIS A 60 3.51 8.30 -8.86
N ALA A 61 2.78 9.41 -9.06
CA ALA A 61 2.30 9.86 -10.37
C ALA A 61 3.37 10.63 -11.20
N SER A 62 4.57 10.82 -10.66
CA SER A 62 5.64 11.50 -11.39
C SER A 62 6.07 10.70 -12.62
N LYS A 63 6.45 11.41 -13.71
CA LYS A 63 6.97 10.77 -14.92
C LYS A 63 8.15 9.85 -14.61
N ALA A 64 9.05 10.27 -13.72
CA ALA A 64 10.24 9.51 -13.34
C ALA A 64 9.89 8.17 -12.65
N THR A 65 8.86 8.14 -11.79
CA THR A 65 8.40 6.90 -11.14
C THR A 65 7.70 5.99 -12.14
N GLN A 66 6.78 6.52 -12.95
CA GLN A 66 6.04 5.75 -13.94
C GLN A 66 6.98 5.13 -14.99
N SER A 67 7.93 5.91 -15.52
CA SER A 67 8.95 5.41 -16.47
C SER A 67 9.88 4.38 -15.84
N TRP A 68 10.19 4.50 -14.55
CA TRP A 68 10.98 3.50 -13.85
C TRP A 68 10.25 2.16 -13.75
N LEU A 69 8.97 2.15 -13.36
CA LEU A 69 8.16 0.93 -13.29
C LEU A 69 8.11 0.21 -14.65
N LEU A 70 7.91 0.97 -15.73
CA LEU A 70 7.96 0.44 -17.10
C LEU A 70 9.33 -0.13 -17.46
N GLY A 71 10.42 0.58 -17.15
CA GLY A 71 11.79 0.14 -17.43
C GLY A 71 12.20 -1.12 -16.67
N GLU A 72 11.59 -1.36 -15.51
CA GLU A 72 11.78 -2.55 -14.69
C GLU A 72 10.83 -3.71 -15.06
N ASN A 73 10.01 -3.55 -16.11
CA ASN A 73 9.00 -4.52 -16.54
C ASN A 73 8.02 -4.92 -15.43
N ILE A 74 7.62 -3.95 -14.60
CA ILE A 74 6.61 -4.15 -13.57
C ILE A 74 5.26 -3.73 -14.14
N ASP A 75 4.31 -4.66 -14.23
CA ASP A 75 2.92 -4.33 -14.57
C ASP A 75 2.30 -3.51 -13.44
N PHE A 76 1.65 -2.41 -13.76
CA PHE A 76 1.09 -1.50 -12.77
C PHE A 76 -0.10 -0.70 -13.31
N LEU A 77 -0.96 -0.23 -12.41
CA LEU A 77 -2.00 0.76 -12.76
C LEU A 77 -1.34 2.13 -12.90
N SER A 78 -1.34 2.64 -14.12
CA SER A 78 -0.82 3.97 -14.43
C SER A 78 -1.64 5.06 -13.74
N LYS A 79 -1.07 6.27 -13.64
CA LYS A 79 -1.79 7.42 -13.08
C LYS A 79 -3.04 7.79 -13.89
N GLU A 80 -3.12 7.39 -15.16
CA GLU A 80 -4.27 7.59 -16.03
C GLU A 80 -5.39 6.57 -15.76
N GLU A 81 -5.04 5.35 -15.34
CA GLU A 81 -5.99 4.29 -15.01
C GLU A 81 -6.52 4.40 -13.58
N TRP A 82 -5.70 4.87 -12.66
CA TRP A 82 -6.10 5.08 -11.27
C TRP A 82 -6.92 6.36 -11.11
N SER A 83 -8.16 6.21 -10.61
CA SER A 83 -9.02 7.35 -10.32
C SER A 83 -8.46 8.20 -9.18
N PRO A 84 -8.29 9.52 -9.36
CA PRO A 84 -7.90 10.42 -8.27
C PRO A 84 -8.87 10.35 -7.08
N SER A 85 -8.37 10.64 -5.88
CA SER A 85 -9.18 10.77 -4.66
C SER A 85 -10.09 9.57 -4.37
N SER A 86 -9.59 8.35 -4.62
CA SER A 86 -10.36 7.10 -4.49
C SER A 86 -9.82 6.21 -3.35
N PRO A 87 -9.83 6.66 -2.08
CA PRO A 87 -9.44 5.81 -0.94
C PRO A 87 -10.35 4.58 -0.83
N ASP A 88 -11.58 4.69 -1.33
CA ASP A 88 -12.57 3.62 -1.47
C ASP A 88 -12.09 2.42 -2.32
N LEU A 89 -11.07 2.60 -3.14
CA LEU A 89 -10.52 1.55 -3.98
C LEU A 89 -9.14 1.09 -3.52
N ASN A 90 -8.59 1.68 -2.45
CA ASN A 90 -7.30 1.30 -1.90
C ASN A 90 -7.47 0.41 -0.66
N PRO A 91 -7.12 -0.89 -0.72
CA PRO A 91 -7.22 -1.81 0.42
C PRO A 91 -6.53 -1.31 1.69
N LEU A 92 -5.46 -0.53 1.52
CA LEU A 92 -4.78 0.08 2.64
C LEU A 92 -5.66 1.09 3.36
N ASP A 93 -6.39 1.93 2.62
CA ASP A 93 -7.18 3.03 3.17
C ASP A 93 -8.52 2.56 3.75
N TYR A 94 -9.29 1.77 3.00
CA TYR A 94 -10.63 1.36 3.47
C TYR A 94 -10.63 0.25 4.54
N SER A 95 -9.48 -0.38 4.81
CA SER A 95 -9.42 -1.51 5.75
C SER A 95 -8.16 -1.53 6.61
N ILE A 96 -6.99 -1.70 6.00
CA ILE A 96 -5.78 -2.11 6.72
C ILE A 96 -5.30 -1.05 7.71
N TRP A 97 -5.28 0.23 7.30
CA TRP A 97 -4.84 1.31 8.18
C TRP A 97 -5.77 1.50 9.38
N GLY A 98 -7.08 1.43 9.18
CA GLY A 98 -8.06 1.50 10.27
C GLY A 98 -7.87 0.38 11.29
N THR A 99 -7.71 -0.86 10.81
CA THR A 99 -7.45 -2.03 11.67
C THR A 99 -6.15 -1.90 12.43
N LEU A 100 -5.05 -1.54 11.76
CA LEU A 100 -3.75 -1.39 12.40
C LEU A 100 -3.76 -0.27 13.44
N GLN A 101 -4.36 0.87 13.12
CA GLN A 101 -4.54 1.99 14.05
C GLN A 101 -5.34 1.56 15.28
N SER A 102 -6.48 0.88 15.10
CA SER A 102 -7.31 0.43 16.21
C SER A 102 -6.56 -0.50 17.16
N ARG A 103 -5.76 -1.44 16.63
CA ARG A 103 -5.00 -2.40 17.45
C ARG A 103 -3.84 -1.73 18.19
N VAL A 104 -3.07 -0.89 17.49
CA VAL A 104 -1.91 -0.21 18.07
C VAL A 104 -2.34 0.83 19.11
N CYS A 105 -3.39 1.60 18.83
CA CYS A 105 -3.90 2.63 19.73
C CYS A 105 -4.75 2.10 20.90
N ALA A 106 -5.00 0.78 20.97
CA ALA A 106 -5.59 0.15 22.16
C ALA A 106 -4.69 0.26 23.41
N THR A 107 -3.42 0.59 23.22
CA THR A 107 -2.44 0.84 24.30
C THR A 107 -1.77 2.19 24.10
N GLN A 108 -1.35 2.82 25.20
CA GLN A 108 -0.55 4.05 25.16
C GLN A 108 0.93 3.72 24.92
N HIS A 109 1.58 4.56 24.13
CA HIS A 109 3.00 4.44 23.77
C HIS A 109 3.77 5.64 24.33
N GLY A 110 4.75 5.40 25.20
CA GLY A 110 5.50 6.47 25.87
C GLY A 110 6.53 7.17 24.99
N ASN A 111 6.87 6.57 23.83
CA ASN A 111 7.80 7.15 22.87
C ASN A 111 7.66 6.49 21.48
N LEU A 112 8.35 7.06 20.49
CA LEU A 112 8.32 6.59 19.10
C LEU A 112 8.80 5.14 18.94
N GLU A 113 9.77 4.69 19.73
CA GLU A 113 10.27 3.32 19.65
C GLU A 113 9.26 2.30 20.17
N SER A 114 8.54 2.62 21.26
CA SER A 114 7.44 1.78 21.74
C SER A 114 6.31 1.67 20.71
N LEU A 115 5.97 2.79 20.05
CA LEU A 115 4.98 2.81 18.97
C LEU A 115 5.44 1.99 17.76
N ARG A 116 6.72 2.11 17.36
CA ARG A 116 7.30 1.33 16.26
C ARG A 116 7.22 -0.17 16.54
N LYS A 117 7.58 -0.60 17.76
CA LYS A 117 7.49 -2.00 18.16
C LYS A 117 6.05 -2.51 18.11
N ALA A 118 5.10 -1.75 18.64
CA ALA A 118 3.69 -2.11 18.59
C ALA A 118 3.18 -2.24 17.15
N LEU A 119 3.53 -1.29 16.27
CA LEU A 119 3.20 -1.36 14.84
C LEU A 119 3.73 -2.64 14.19
N ILE A 120 5.00 -3.00 14.42
CA ILE A 120 5.59 -4.23 13.87
C ILE A 120 4.84 -5.45 14.40
N THR A 121 4.63 -5.54 15.72
CA THR A 121 3.94 -6.68 16.34
C THR A 121 2.52 -6.85 15.81
N GLU A 122 1.75 -5.78 15.66
CA GLU A 122 0.38 -5.86 15.12
C GLU A 122 0.34 -6.11 13.62
N TRP A 123 1.32 -5.59 12.87
CA TRP A 123 1.46 -5.86 11.44
C TRP A 123 1.73 -7.34 11.17
N GLU A 124 2.53 -8.00 12.00
CA GLU A 124 2.76 -9.44 11.92
C GLU A 124 1.48 -10.27 12.10
N LYS A 125 0.54 -9.78 12.91
CA LYS A 125 -0.74 -10.46 13.19
C LYS A 125 -1.82 -10.23 12.13
N ILE A 126 -1.68 -9.22 11.25
CA ILE A 126 -2.67 -8.90 10.21
C ILE A 126 -2.74 -9.96 9.10
N LEU A 127 -1.66 -10.73 8.91
CA LEU A 127 -1.43 -11.60 7.76
C LEU A 127 -2.51 -12.66 7.52
N GLN A 128 -3.07 -13.27 8.56
CA GLN A 128 -3.85 -14.50 8.38
C GLN A 128 -5.34 -14.29 8.11
N GLU A 129 -5.93 -13.16 8.52
CA GLU A 129 -7.39 -13.00 8.48
C GLU A 129 -7.89 -11.76 7.74
N GLU A 130 -7.11 -10.67 7.73
CA GLU A 130 -7.58 -9.36 7.25
C GLU A 130 -7.14 -9.06 5.81
N LEU A 131 -5.95 -9.52 5.41
CA LEU A 131 -5.43 -9.27 4.06
C LEU A 131 -6.29 -9.91 2.96
N PRO A 132 -6.68 -11.21 3.03
CA PRO A 132 -7.50 -11.80 1.98
C PRO A 132 -8.86 -11.09 1.86
N LYS A 133 -9.49 -10.77 3.00
CA LYS A 133 -10.80 -10.11 3.04
C LYS A 133 -10.74 -8.71 2.43
N SER A 134 -9.74 -7.91 2.83
CA SER A 134 -9.58 -6.55 2.32
C SER A 134 -9.34 -6.55 0.81
N VAL A 135 -8.44 -7.39 0.29
CA VAL A 135 -8.16 -7.44 -1.16
C VAL A 135 -9.34 -8.00 -1.96
N GLN A 136 -10.07 -9.00 -1.44
CA GLN A 136 -11.25 -9.55 -2.12
C GLN A 136 -12.40 -8.54 -2.24
N GLN A 137 -12.51 -7.59 -1.31
CA GLN A 137 -13.52 -6.52 -1.37
C GLN A 137 -13.31 -5.55 -2.54
N PHE A 138 -12.09 -5.44 -3.08
CA PHE A 138 -11.76 -4.48 -4.14
C PHE A 138 -12.73 -4.55 -5.33
N GLN A 139 -13.00 -5.76 -5.85
CA GLN A 139 -13.90 -5.92 -7.00
C GLN A 139 -15.35 -5.50 -6.68
N GLY A 140 -15.83 -5.78 -5.47
CA GLY A 140 -17.15 -5.37 -5.02
C GLY A 140 -17.26 -3.85 -4.90
N ARG A 141 -16.25 -3.23 -4.30
CA ARG A 141 -16.14 -1.76 -4.18
C ARG A 141 -16.04 -1.08 -5.54
N LEU A 142 -15.23 -1.62 -6.46
CA LEU A 142 -15.15 -1.10 -7.83
C LEU A 142 -16.52 -1.12 -8.55
N LYS A 143 -17.27 -2.22 -8.44
CA LYS A 143 -18.64 -2.30 -8.99
C LYS A 143 -19.59 -1.28 -8.34
N ALA A 144 -19.46 -1.06 -7.04
CA ALA A 144 -20.26 -0.07 -6.34
C ALA A 144 -19.94 1.36 -6.81
N VAL A 145 -18.66 1.72 -6.96
CA VAL A 145 -18.23 3.01 -7.54
C VAL A 145 -18.80 3.21 -8.93
N VAL A 146 -18.75 2.19 -9.80
CA VAL A 146 -19.35 2.24 -11.14
C VAL A 146 -20.86 2.47 -11.06
N LYS A 147 -21.56 1.80 -10.15
CA LYS A 147 -23.02 1.95 -9.95
C LYS A 147 -23.39 3.38 -9.53
N VAL A 148 -22.57 4.02 -8.70
CA VAL A 148 -22.76 5.43 -8.31
C VAL A 148 -22.07 6.41 -9.25
N LYS A 149 -21.65 5.97 -10.44
CA LYS A 149 -21.05 6.79 -11.51
C LYS A 149 -19.83 7.59 -11.04
N GLY A 150 -18.95 6.95 -10.27
CA GLY A 150 -17.73 7.57 -9.74
C GLY A 150 -17.92 8.34 -8.43
N GLY A 151 -19.11 8.32 -7.84
CA GLY A 151 -19.34 8.83 -6.49
C GLY A 151 -18.67 8.00 -5.39
N TYR A 152 -18.65 8.55 -4.18
CA TYR A 152 -18.16 7.89 -2.98
C TYR A 152 -19.07 6.72 -2.57
N ILE A 153 -18.48 5.74 -1.88
CA ILE A 153 -19.17 4.56 -1.36
C ILE A 153 -18.74 4.31 0.09
N GLU A 154 -19.58 3.63 0.87
CA GLU A 154 -19.28 3.19 2.24
C GLU A 154 -18.99 1.69 2.30
#